data_AF-A0A3S3E2S5-F1
#
_entry.id   AF-A0A3S3E2S5-F1
#
_cell.length_a   1.000
_cell.length_b   1.000
_cell.length_c   1.000
_cell.angle_alpha   90.00
_cell.angle_beta   90.00
_cell.angle_gamma   90.00
#
_symmetry.space_group_name_H-M   'P 1'
#
loop_
_entity.id
_entity.type
_entity.pdbx_description
1 polymer ?
#
loop_
_entity_poly.entity_id
_entity_poly.type
_entity_poly.pdbx_seq_one_letter_code
_entity_poly.pdbx_strand_id
1 'polypeptide(L)'
;MNEDNYEPTEPSQPEADPRILRHAARIWRKAAVRPADRRVLLAELSAELTAAGAAGLPASTVIGEDPEHTLRAWADERGLSGRSLRVLLVVPATMVGIAVGFAVQGAVLFIEFTRTTTAIWVIPPYVILGLYAVTALLAYLLAVNVTFMTLRQVRDPRSGSTAKWLAAILPAGAAVATAAGVGVARALGFTTEPGTFVAVITVVSIVLAATATFARYFATRPRTAVTAAS
;
A
#
# COMPACT_ATOMS: atom_id res chain seq x y z
N MET A 1 -70.62 -2.76 -29.66
CA MET A 1 -69.34 -2.89 -30.38
C MET A 1 -68.39 -1.98 -29.64
N ASN A 2 -67.80 -2.49 -28.55
CA ASN A 2 -66.84 -1.76 -27.73
C ASN A 2 -65.47 -2.24 -28.14
N GLU A 3 -64.65 -1.30 -28.62
CA GLU A 3 -63.24 -1.52 -28.92
C GLU A 3 -62.52 -1.69 -27.59
N ASP A 4 -62.10 -2.93 -27.30
CA ASP A 4 -61.22 -3.24 -26.18
C ASP A 4 -59.88 -2.52 -26.42
N ASN A 5 -59.66 -1.49 -25.60
CA ASN A 5 -58.45 -0.69 -25.53
C ASN A 5 -57.31 -1.58 -25.02
N TYR A 6 -56.61 -2.25 -25.93
CA TYR A 6 -55.42 -3.04 -25.63
C TYR A 6 -54.24 -2.07 -25.44
N GLU A 7 -54.07 -1.56 -24.22
CA GLU A 7 -52.81 -0.92 -23.81
C GLU A 7 -51.70 -1.97 -23.88
N PRO A 8 -50.71 -1.82 -24.77
CA PRO A 8 -49.55 -2.69 -24.77
C PRO A 8 -48.78 -2.37 -23.49
N THR A 9 -48.84 -3.25 -22.49
CA THR A 9 -47.86 -3.24 -21.39
C THR A 9 -46.49 -3.40 -22.01
N GLU A 10 -45.75 -2.29 -22.10
CA GLU A 10 -44.32 -2.30 -22.42
C GLU A 10 -43.66 -3.39 -21.55
N PRO A 11 -42.98 -4.37 -22.13
CA PRO A 11 -42.29 -5.37 -21.35
C PRO A 11 -41.27 -4.63 -20.48
N SER A 12 -41.50 -4.67 -19.16
CA SER A 12 -40.60 -4.12 -18.14
C SER A 12 -39.18 -4.51 -18.51
N GLN A 13 -38.36 -3.50 -18.85
CA GLN A 13 -36.97 -3.74 -19.25
C GLN A 13 -36.29 -4.60 -18.17
N PRO A 14 -35.49 -5.60 -18.56
CA PRO A 14 -34.85 -6.51 -17.61
C PRO A 14 -33.80 -5.73 -16.80
N GLU A 15 -34.24 -5.09 -15.72
CA GLU A 15 -33.40 -4.33 -14.82
C GLU A 15 -32.59 -5.32 -13.95
N ALA A 16 -31.29 -5.07 -13.79
CA ALA A 16 -30.41 -5.95 -13.03
C ALA A 16 -30.90 -6.08 -11.57
N ASP A 17 -30.99 -7.31 -11.06
CA ASP A 17 -31.52 -7.59 -9.72
C ASP A 17 -30.74 -6.81 -8.62
N PRO A 18 -31.39 -5.86 -7.91
CA PRO A 18 -30.73 -5.03 -6.90
C PRO A 18 -30.23 -5.83 -5.68
N ARG A 19 -30.67 -7.08 -5.48
CA ARG A 19 -30.16 -7.97 -4.44
C ARG A 19 -28.75 -8.45 -4.78
N ILE A 20 -28.51 -8.80 -6.04
CA ILE A 20 -27.20 -9.25 -6.54
C ILE A 20 -26.18 -8.12 -6.44
N LEU A 21 -26.54 -6.91 -6.87
CA LEU A 21 -25.67 -5.74 -6.77
C LEU A 21 -25.30 -5.39 -5.31
N ARG A 22 -26.26 -5.49 -4.39
CA ARG A 22 -26.00 -5.29 -2.94
C ARG A 22 -25.10 -6.38 -2.36
N HIS A 23 -25.25 -7.62 -2.81
CA HIS A 23 -24.40 -8.73 -2.39
C HIS A 23 -22.96 -8.55 -2.90
N ALA A 24 -22.78 -8.22 -4.17
CA ALA A 24 -21.48 -7.90 -4.77
C ALA A 24 -20.79 -6.72 -4.06
N ALA A 25 -21.52 -5.65 -3.77
CA ALA A 25 -21.01 -4.52 -3.01
C ALA A 25 -20.51 -4.90 -1.61
N ARG A 26 -21.14 -5.89 -0.96
CA ARG A 26 -20.74 -6.41 0.35
C ARG A 26 -19.47 -7.25 0.25
N ILE A 27 -19.36 -8.10 -0.77
CA ILE A 27 -18.16 -8.91 -1.06
C ILE A 27 -16.97 -7.99 -1.34
N TRP A 28 -17.10 -7.03 -2.24
CA TRP A 28 -16.02 -6.10 -2.59
C TRP A 28 -15.63 -5.17 -1.44
N ARG A 29 -16.56 -4.85 -0.54
CA ARG A 29 -16.24 -4.15 0.70
C ARG A 29 -15.39 -5.02 1.63
N LYS A 30 -15.72 -6.30 1.80
CA LYS A 30 -14.91 -7.26 2.56
C LYS A 30 -13.53 -7.48 1.92
N ALA A 31 -13.44 -7.43 0.58
CA ALA A 31 -12.19 -7.51 -0.17
C ALA A 31 -11.37 -6.20 -0.19
N ALA A 32 -11.78 -5.19 0.57
CA ALA A 32 -11.13 -3.88 0.69
C ALA A 32 -11.00 -3.08 -0.63
N VAL A 33 -11.95 -3.24 -1.56
CA VAL A 33 -12.05 -2.42 -2.77
C VAL A 33 -12.49 -0.99 -2.42
N ARG A 34 -11.86 0.03 -3.01
CA ARG A 34 -12.15 1.45 -2.73
C ARG A 34 -13.58 1.85 -3.13
N PRO A 35 -14.19 2.86 -2.49
CA PRO A 35 -15.55 3.29 -2.82
C PRO A 35 -15.75 3.70 -4.29
N ALA A 36 -14.78 4.40 -4.88
CA ALA A 36 -14.84 4.82 -6.29
C ALA A 36 -14.77 3.61 -7.24
N ASP A 37 -13.79 2.73 -7.03
CA ASP A 37 -13.61 1.51 -7.83
C ASP A 37 -14.81 0.56 -7.72
N ARG A 38 -15.44 0.48 -6.53
CA ARG A 38 -16.69 -0.29 -6.35
C ARG A 38 -17.84 0.26 -7.19
N ARG A 39 -17.94 1.58 -7.39
CA ARG A 39 -19.01 2.16 -8.24
C ARG A 39 -18.82 1.75 -9.70
N VAL A 40 -17.58 1.75 -10.17
CA VAL A 40 -17.24 1.30 -11.53
C VAL A 40 -17.56 -0.18 -11.71
N LEU A 41 -17.11 -1.03 -10.78
CA LEU A 41 -17.42 -2.47 -10.82
C LEU A 41 -18.92 -2.77 -10.73
N LEU A 42 -19.68 -2.00 -9.93
CA LEU A 42 -21.13 -2.15 -9.86
C LEU A 42 -21.81 -1.73 -11.17
N ALA A 43 -21.34 -0.66 -11.81
CA ALA A 43 -21.87 -0.22 -13.10
C ALA A 43 -21.64 -1.28 -14.18
N GLU A 44 -20.44 -1.86 -14.24
CA GLU A 44 -20.12 -2.94 -15.18
C GLU A 44 -20.93 -4.21 -14.91
N LEU A 45 -21.03 -4.64 -13.65
CA LEU A 45 -21.86 -5.78 -13.26
C LEU A 45 -23.32 -5.56 -13.63
N SER A 46 -23.84 -4.34 -13.42
CA SER A 46 -25.21 -4.02 -13.81
C SER A 46 -25.41 -4.09 -15.32
N ALA A 47 -24.43 -3.63 -16.11
CA ALA A 47 -24.47 -3.68 -17.56
C ALA A 47 -24.44 -5.13 -18.08
N GLU A 48 -23.57 -5.98 -17.53
CA GLU A 48 -23.48 -7.39 -17.90
C GLU A 48 -24.75 -8.17 -17.51
N LEU A 49 -25.33 -7.92 -16.33
CA LEU A 49 -26.58 -8.54 -15.91
C LEU A 49 -27.77 -8.10 -16.77
N THR A 50 -27.82 -6.82 -17.13
CA THR A 50 -28.87 -6.29 -18.03
C THR A 50 -28.75 -6.90 -19.42
N ALA A 51 -27.52 -7.03 -19.95
CA ALA A 51 -27.26 -7.67 -21.23
C ALA A 51 -27.64 -9.17 -21.23
N ALA A 52 -27.30 -9.89 -20.15
CA ALA A 52 -27.70 -11.29 -19.97
C ALA A 52 -29.23 -11.44 -19.89
N GLY A 53 -29.91 -10.55 -19.15
CA GLY A 53 -31.36 -10.52 -19.05
C GLY A 53 -32.03 -10.25 -20.40
N ALA A 54 -31.49 -9.32 -21.20
CA ALA A 54 -31.96 -9.05 -22.56
C ALA A 54 -31.77 -10.25 -23.51
N ALA A 55 -30.76 -11.07 -23.27
CA ALA A 55 -30.51 -12.32 -23.99
C ALA A 55 -31.32 -13.53 -23.45
N GLY A 56 -32.13 -13.33 -22.40
CA GLY A 56 -32.88 -14.41 -21.74
C GLY A 56 -31.99 -15.40 -20.95
N LEU A 57 -30.74 -15.03 -20.68
CA LEU A 57 -29.80 -15.85 -19.93
C LEU A 57 -29.94 -15.61 -18.43
N PRO A 58 -29.80 -16.65 -17.59
CA PRO A 58 -29.86 -16.50 -16.15
C PRO A 58 -28.64 -15.73 -15.63
N ALA A 59 -28.81 -15.02 -14.50
CA ALA A 59 -27.71 -14.27 -13.86
C ALA A 59 -26.51 -15.16 -13.46
N SER A 60 -26.73 -16.47 -13.27
CA SER A 60 -25.68 -17.45 -13.02
C SER A 60 -24.73 -17.62 -14.20
N THR A 61 -25.11 -17.24 -15.43
CA THR A 61 -24.20 -17.25 -16.59
C THR A 61 -23.12 -16.17 -16.46
N VAL A 62 -23.45 -15.02 -15.87
CA VAL A 62 -22.51 -13.91 -15.66
C VAL A 62 -21.65 -14.13 -14.41
N ILE A 63 -22.27 -14.62 -13.33
CA ILE A 63 -21.63 -14.67 -12.01
C ILE A 63 -21.05 -16.06 -11.70
N GLY A 64 -21.41 -17.08 -12.47
CA GLY A 64 -21.05 -18.47 -12.22
C GLY A 64 -21.84 -19.10 -11.06
N GLU A 65 -21.54 -20.37 -10.77
CA GLU A 65 -22.17 -21.12 -9.68
C GLU A 65 -21.68 -20.68 -8.29
N ASP A 66 -20.45 -20.17 -8.20
CA ASP A 66 -19.90 -19.56 -6.98
C ASP A 66 -19.76 -18.03 -7.15
N PRO A 67 -20.79 -17.26 -6.76
CA PRO A 67 -20.79 -15.82 -6.91
C PRO A 67 -19.72 -15.13 -6.07
N GLU A 68 -19.34 -15.69 -4.92
CA GLU A 68 -18.32 -15.08 -4.10
C GLU A 68 -16.94 -15.21 -4.73
N HIS A 69 -16.62 -16.39 -5.26
CA HIS A 69 -15.35 -16.64 -5.91
C HIS A 69 -15.20 -15.79 -7.17
N THR A 70 -16.20 -15.77 -8.06
CA THR A 70 -16.16 -15.00 -9.31
C THR A 70 -16.03 -13.51 -9.06
N LEU A 71 -16.84 -12.94 -8.14
CA LEU A 71 -16.78 -11.51 -7.84
C LEU A 71 -15.46 -11.09 -7.17
N ARG A 72 -14.87 -11.97 -6.34
CA ARG A 72 -13.51 -11.73 -5.80
C ARG A 72 -12.46 -11.83 -6.90
N ALA A 73 -12.50 -12.87 -7.73
CA ALA A 73 -11.59 -13.08 -8.84
C ALA A 73 -11.64 -11.88 -9.82
N TRP A 74 -12.82 -11.34 -10.09
CA TRP A 74 -12.98 -10.18 -10.96
C TRP A 74 -12.34 -8.90 -10.39
N ALA A 75 -12.49 -8.68 -9.07
CA ALA A 75 -11.80 -7.59 -8.38
C ALA A 75 -10.27 -7.81 -8.28
N ASP A 76 -9.83 -9.06 -8.13
CA ASP A 76 -8.43 -9.48 -8.06
C ASP A 76 -7.72 -9.33 -9.41
N GLU A 77 -8.38 -9.75 -10.50
CA GLU A 77 -7.88 -9.67 -11.88
C GLU A 77 -7.64 -8.22 -12.30
N ARG A 78 -8.54 -7.33 -11.88
CA ARG A 78 -8.37 -5.88 -12.07
C ARG A 78 -7.42 -5.23 -11.05
N GLY A 79 -6.92 -6.00 -10.07
CA GLY A 79 -6.01 -5.52 -9.03
C GLY A 79 -6.63 -4.49 -8.08
N LEU A 80 -7.96 -4.50 -7.95
CA LEU A 80 -8.74 -3.54 -7.16
C LEU A 80 -8.94 -4.00 -5.71
N SER A 81 -8.75 -5.29 -5.43
CA SER A 81 -8.77 -5.85 -4.07
C SER A 81 -7.50 -5.53 -3.27
N GLY A 82 -7.63 -5.31 -1.96
CA GLY A 82 -6.50 -5.21 -1.04
C GLY A 82 -5.54 -4.03 -1.24
N ARG A 83 -5.79 -3.10 -2.17
CA ARG A 83 -4.87 -1.98 -2.48
C ARG A 83 -4.62 -1.05 -1.29
N SER A 84 -5.61 -0.81 -0.44
CA SER A 84 -5.49 0.02 0.78
C SER A 84 -4.92 -0.76 1.98
N LEU A 85 -5.42 -1.98 2.22
CA LEU A 85 -4.98 -2.84 3.33
C LEU A 85 -3.49 -3.20 3.20
N ARG A 86 -2.99 -3.35 1.98
CA ARG A 86 -1.60 -3.70 1.70
C ARG A 86 -0.65 -2.49 1.82
N VAL A 87 -1.10 -1.26 1.59
CA VAL A 87 -0.32 -0.04 1.91
C VAL A 87 -0.19 0.12 3.42
N LEU A 88 -1.27 -0.14 4.16
CA LEU A 88 -1.29 -0.10 5.63
C LEU A 88 -0.34 -1.12 6.25
N LEU A 89 -0.01 -2.20 5.53
CA LEU A 89 0.93 -3.24 6.00
C LEU A 89 2.39 -2.93 5.66
N VAL A 90 2.64 -2.30 4.50
CA VAL A 90 4.00 -1.98 4.03
C VAL A 90 4.66 -0.95 4.91
N VAL A 91 3.97 0.14 5.25
CA VAL A 91 4.53 1.22 6.08
C VAL A 91 5.03 0.71 7.44
N PRO A 92 4.23 0.02 8.28
CA PRO A 92 4.71 -0.49 9.56
C PRO A 92 5.78 -1.57 9.38
N ALA A 93 5.67 -2.46 8.39
CA ALA A 93 6.70 -3.47 8.13
C ALA A 93 8.06 -2.84 7.77
N THR A 94 8.05 -1.82 6.91
CA THR A 94 9.25 -1.04 6.56
C THR A 94 9.80 -0.31 7.80
N MET A 95 8.93 0.34 8.59
CA MET A 95 9.34 1.04 9.82
C MET A 95 9.96 0.10 10.85
N VAL A 96 9.40 -1.10 11.04
CA VAL A 96 9.97 -2.13 11.92
C VAL A 96 11.35 -2.54 11.44
N GLY A 97 11.52 -2.81 10.14
CA GLY A 97 12.83 -3.17 9.60
C GLY A 97 13.89 -2.06 9.80
N ILE A 98 13.50 -0.80 9.59
CA ILE A 98 14.37 0.36 9.81
C ILE A 98 14.72 0.51 11.30
N ALA A 99 13.72 0.45 12.18
CA ALA A 99 13.92 0.58 13.62
C ALA A 99 14.84 -0.51 14.16
N VAL A 100 14.67 -1.77 13.72
CA VAL A 100 15.54 -2.88 14.12
C VAL A 100 16.96 -2.69 13.60
N GLY A 101 17.13 -2.26 12.35
CA GLY A 101 18.48 -2.02 11.80
C GLY A 101 19.23 -0.88 12.50
N PHE A 102 18.51 0.16 12.94
CA PHE A 102 19.09 1.25 13.72
C PHE A 102 19.16 0.98 15.23
N ALA A 103 18.60 -0.13 15.74
CA ALA A 103 18.61 -0.43 17.18
C ALA A 103 20.02 -0.51 17.75
N VAL A 104 20.98 -1.03 16.97
CA VAL A 104 22.41 -1.08 17.35
C VAL A 104 22.97 0.33 17.56
N GLN A 105 22.70 1.25 16.62
CA GLN A 105 23.12 2.65 16.73
C GLN A 105 22.44 3.33 17.92
N GLY A 106 21.14 3.10 18.11
CA GLY A 106 20.37 3.63 19.23
C GLY A 106 20.93 3.18 20.58
N ALA A 107 21.33 1.91 20.70
CA ALA A 107 21.95 1.40 21.92
C ALA A 107 23.31 2.06 22.21
N VAL A 108 24.15 2.26 21.18
CA VAL A 108 25.44 2.97 21.33
C VAL A 108 25.23 4.41 21.80
N LEU A 109 24.31 5.14 21.15
CA LEU A 109 23.97 6.50 21.55
C LEU A 109 23.41 6.56 22.97
N PHE A 110 22.55 5.62 23.34
CA PHE A 110 21.97 5.55 24.69
C PHE A 110 23.04 5.31 25.75
N ILE A 111 23.97 4.39 25.52
CA ILE A 111 25.10 4.13 26.43
C ILE A 111 25.93 5.40 26.60
N GLU A 112 26.22 6.12 25.52
CA GLU A 112 27.01 7.35 25.59
C GLU A 112 26.29 8.47 26.33
N PHE A 113 24.98 8.62 26.11
CA PHE A 113 24.15 9.61 26.82
C PHE A 113 23.98 9.29 28.32
N THR A 114 24.03 8.02 28.71
CA THR A 114 23.83 7.59 30.12
C THR A 114 25.15 7.46 30.89
N ARG A 115 26.28 7.41 30.20
CA ARG A 115 27.60 7.43 30.83
C ARG A 115 27.92 8.83 31.34
N THR A 116 27.92 9.01 32.66
CA THR A 116 28.38 10.23 33.36
C THR A 116 29.91 10.41 33.32
N THR A 117 30.65 9.60 32.56
CA THR A 117 32.12 9.55 32.62
C THR A 117 32.77 10.57 31.70
N THR A 118 33.60 11.43 32.30
CA THR A 118 34.53 12.43 31.74
C THR A 118 35.68 11.86 30.90
N ALA A 119 35.62 10.60 30.48
CA ALA A 119 36.65 9.99 29.65
C ALA A 119 36.35 10.25 28.17
N ILE A 120 36.87 11.36 27.65
CA ILE A 120 36.82 11.70 26.22
C ILE A 120 37.68 10.68 25.46
N TRP A 121 37.12 9.53 25.12
CA TRP A 121 37.70 8.66 24.13
C TRP A 121 37.50 9.34 22.77
N VAL A 122 38.58 9.83 22.18
CA VAL A 122 38.55 10.38 20.82
C VAL A 122 38.33 9.22 19.85
N ILE A 123 37.07 8.90 19.58
CA ILE A 123 36.71 7.91 18.58
C ILE A 123 37.05 8.52 17.22
N PRO A 124 37.88 7.85 16.39
CA PRO A 124 38.23 8.38 15.10
C PRO A 124 37.00 8.58 14.21
N PRO A 125 36.89 9.70 13.46
CA PRO A 125 35.70 10.01 12.66
C PRO A 125 35.31 8.91 11.67
N TYR A 126 36.28 8.18 11.12
CA TYR A 126 36.03 7.08 10.19
C TYR A 126 35.32 5.88 10.85
N VAL A 127 35.53 5.65 12.16
CA VAL A 127 34.81 4.60 12.90
C VAL A 127 33.35 4.97 13.06
N ILE A 128 33.07 6.25 13.37
CA ILE A 128 31.71 6.77 13.49
C ILE A 128 31.01 6.67 12.13
N LEU A 129 31.65 7.15 11.06
CA LEU A 129 31.10 7.07 9.70
C LEU A 129 30.88 5.61 9.26
N GLY A 130 31.82 4.71 9.58
CA GLY A 130 31.69 3.29 9.31
C GLY A 130 30.50 2.66 10.04
N LEU A 131 30.31 2.97 11.32
CA LEU A 131 29.18 2.48 12.10
C LEU A 131 27.83 2.99 11.55
N TYR A 132 27.75 4.27 11.19
CA TYR A 132 26.57 4.83 10.52
C TYR A 132 26.30 4.14 9.18
N ALA A 133 27.33 3.91 8.36
CA ALA A 133 27.17 3.25 7.07
C ALA A 133 26.69 1.80 7.22
N VAL A 134 27.27 1.04 8.16
CA VAL A 134 26.90 -0.35 8.41
C VAL A 134 25.47 -0.46 8.96
N THR A 135 25.10 0.38 9.92
CA THR A 135 23.75 0.37 10.50
C THR A 135 22.70 0.86 9.51
N ALA A 136 23.02 1.86 8.69
CA ALA A 136 22.15 2.29 7.59
C ALA A 136 21.96 1.19 6.54
N LEU A 137 23.02 0.47 6.17
CA LEU A 137 22.93 -0.67 5.26
C LEU A 137 22.08 -1.79 5.86
N LEU A 138 22.27 -2.10 7.14
CA LEU A 138 21.48 -3.11 7.85
C LEU A 138 20.00 -2.70 7.89
N ALA A 139 19.68 -1.46 8.25
CA ALA A 139 18.33 -0.92 8.24
C ALA A 139 17.68 -1.01 6.85
N TYR A 140 18.43 -0.67 5.80
CA TYR A 140 17.97 -0.81 4.42
C TYR A 140 17.63 -2.27 4.07
N LEU A 141 18.53 -3.21 4.34
CA LEU A 141 18.33 -4.64 4.03
C LEU A 141 17.17 -5.23 4.84
N LEU A 142 17.04 -4.90 6.12
CA LEU A 142 15.93 -5.36 6.95
C LEU A 142 14.61 -4.75 6.50
N ALA A 143 14.57 -3.47 6.15
CA ALA A 143 13.37 -2.81 5.64
C ALA A 143 12.81 -3.52 4.40
N VAL A 144 13.69 -3.84 3.44
CA VAL A 144 13.30 -4.56 2.21
C VAL A 144 12.88 -5.99 2.52
N ASN A 145 13.66 -6.74 3.31
CA ASN A 145 13.38 -8.14 3.61
C ASN A 145 12.12 -8.34 4.45
N VAL A 146 11.93 -7.55 5.51
CA VAL A 146 10.73 -7.61 6.35
C VAL A 146 9.51 -7.30 5.50
N THR A 147 9.54 -6.22 4.72
CA THR A 147 8.43 -5.87 3.83
C THR A 147 8.12 -6.99 2.81
N PHE A 148 9.16 -7.58 2.22
CA PHE A 148 8.99 -8.71 1.30
C PHE A 148 8.37 -9.93 1.99
N MET A 149 8.85 -10.31 3.16
CA MET A 149 8.32 -11.44 3.93
C MET A 149 6.88 -11.21 4.36
N THR A 150 6.55 -10.01 4.87
CA THR A 150 5.19 -9.67 5.28
C THR A 150 4.22 -9.74 4.09
N LEU A 151 4.62 -9.21 2.92
CA LEU A 151 3.80 -9.32 1.70
C LEU A 151 3.67 -10.76 1.19
N ARG A 152 4.73 -11.56 1.30
CA ARG A 152 4.71 -12.99 0.94
C ARG A 152 3.79 -13.79 1.85
N GLN A 153 3.77 -13.50 3.15
CA GLN A 153 2.90 -14.16 4.12
C GLN A 153 1.41 -13.91 3.85
N VAL A 154 1.08 -12.72 3.34
CA VAL A 154 -0.28 -12.35 2.90
C VAL A 154 -0.58 -12.82 1.46
N ARG A 155 0.32 -13.64 0.86
CA ARG A 155 0.22 -14.17 -0.51
C ARG A 155 -0.01 -13.08 -1.57
N ASP A 156 0.65 -11.93 -1.42
CA ASP A 156 0.53 -10.86 -2.41
C ASP A 156 1.24 -11.24 -3.72
N PRO A 157 0.54 -11.37 -4.86
CA PRO A 157 1.14 -11.70 -6.15
C PRO A 157 2.13 -10.63 -6.64
N ARG A 158 2.11 -9.41 -6.07
CA ARG A 158 3.04 -8.32 -6.42
C ARG A 158 4.13 -8.07 -5.37
N SER A 159 4.37 -9.02 -4.46
CA SER A 159 5.42 -8.94 -3.43
C SER A 159 6.80 -8.63 -4.02
N GLY A 160 7.22 -9.35 -5.06
CA GLY A 160 8.52 -9.12 -5.72
C GLY A 160 8.64 -7.76 -6.43
N SER A 161 7.56 -7.27 -7.07
CA SER A 161 7.55 -5.94 -7.71
C SER A 161 7.66 -4.82 -6.68
N THR A 162 6.97 -4.98 -5.54
CA THR A 162 6.99 -4.01 -4.45
C THR A 162 8.36 -3.93 -3.79
N ALA A 163 9.00 -5.08 -3.54
CA ALA A 163 10.36 -5.12 -2.99
C ALA A 163 11.37 -4.44 -3.93
N LYS A 164 11.26 -4.65 -5.25
CA LYS A 164 12.12 -3.99 -6.25
C LYS A 164 11.95 -2.46 -6.26
N TRP A 165 10.71 -1.99 -6.29
CA TRP A 165 10.43 -0.54 -6.26
C TRP A 165 10.84 0.10 -4.94
N LEU A 166 10.62 -0.60 -3.82
CA LEU A 166 11.08 -0.16 -2.51
C LEU A 166 12.61 -0.07 -2.48
N ALA A 167 13.32 -1.11 -2.91
CA ALA A 167 14.78 -1.11 -3.00
C ALA A 167 15.32 0.04 -3.87
N ALA A 168 14.63 0.39 -4.97
CA ALA A 168 15.04 1.47 -5.85
C ALA A 168 14.80 2.88 -5.26
N ILE A 169 13.67 3.09 -4.57
CA ILE A 169 13.26 4.42 -4.08
C ILE A 169 13.80 4.70 -2.67
N LEU A 170 14.00 3.68 -1.84
CA LEU A 170 14.40 3.83 -0.44
C LEU A 170 15.73 4.60 -0.24
N PRO A 171 16.78 4.43 -1.08
CA PRO A 171 18.00 5.23 -0.97
C PRO A 171 17.76 6.74 -1.18
N ALA A 172 16.94 7.10 -2.17
CA ALA A 172 16.56 8.48 -2.42
C ALA A 172 15.71 9.04 -1.26
N GLY A 173 14.74 8.26 -0.76
CA GLY A 173 13.96 8.63 0.41
C GLY A 173 14.81 8.81 1.67
N ALA A 174 15.82 7.97 1.87
CA ALA A 174 16.77 8.08 2.98
C ALA A 174 17.65 9.34 2.87
N ALA A 175 18.07 9.71 1.65
CA ALA A 175 18.79 10.96 1.42
C ALA A 175 17.92 12.18 1.76
N VAL A 176 16.65 12.20 1.33
CA VAL A 176 15.69 13.26 1.68
C VAL A 176 15.42 13.29 3.18
N ALA A 177 15.26 12.13 3.82
CA ALA A 177 15.03 12.05 5.26
C ALA A 177 16.23 12.59 6.05
N THR A 178 17.45 12.26 5.63
CA THR A 178 18.68 12.80 6.22
C THR A 178 18.74 14.31 6.08
N ALA A 179 18.49 14.85 4.88
CA ALA A 179 18.49 16.29 4.65
C ALA A 179 17.43 17.02 5.50
N ALA A 180 16.22 16.46 5.59
CA ALA A 180 15.15 16.99 6.42
C ALA A 180 15.50 16.95 7.91
N GLY A 181 16.05 15.83 8.39
CA GLY A 181 16.51 15.68 9.78
C GLY A 181 17.61 16.68 10.14
N VAL A 182 18.61 16.85 9.26
CA VAL A 182 19.68 17.86 9.42
C VAL A 182 19.10 19.27 9.42
N GLY A 183 18.12 19.56 8.55
CA GLY A 183 17.43 20.86 8.52
C GLY A 183 16.70 21.17 9.83
N VAL A 184 15.97 20.19 10.38
CA VAL A 184 15.28 20.32 11.68
C VAL A 184 16.27 20.48 12.82
N ALA A 185 17.32 19.66 12.86
CA ALA A 185 18.37 19.77 13.87
C ALA A 185 19.04 21.15 13.82
N ARG A 186 19.32 21.67 12.61
CA ARG A 186 19.87 23.02 12.42
C ARG A 186 18.92 24.10 12.91
N ALA A 187 17.62 23.99 12.62
CA ALA A 187 16.61 24.95 13.07
C ALA A 187 16.47 24.97 14.60
N LEU A 188 16.73 23.84 15.26
CA LEU A 188 16.75 23.69 16.71
C LEU A 188 18.14 23.92 17.33
N GLY A 189 19.10 24.44 16.56
CA GLY A 189 20.43 24.81 17.07
C GLY A 189 21.35 23.63 17.41
N PHE A 190 21.07 22.43 16.89
CA PHE A 190 21.82 21.20 17.19
C PHE A 190 21.91 20.86 18.69
N THR A 191 20.89 21.23 19.46
CA THR A 191 20.85 20.89 20.88
C THR A 191 20.73 19.38 21.07
N THR A 192 21.35 18.86 22.13
CA THR A 192 21.24 17.46 22.55
C THR A 192 20.05 17.23 23.47
N GLU A 193 19.11 18.17 23.52
CA GLU A 193 17.90 18.04 24.31
C GLU A 193 16.98 16.96 23.75
N PRO A 194 16.26 16.21 24.61
CA PRO A 194 15.32 15.17 24.16
C PRO A 194 14.31 15.67 23.12
N GLY A 195 13.86 16.92 23.23
CA GLY A 195 12.93 17.54 22.29
C GLY A 195 13.46 17.59 20.84
N THR A 196 14.74 17.88 20.65
CA THR A 196 15.38 17.91 19.33
C THR A 196 15.44 16.52 18.70
N PHE A 197 15.75 15.49 19.49
CA PHE A 197 15.72 14.10 19.01
C PHE A 197 14.32 13.67 18.60
N VAL A 198 13.30 13.95 19.41
CA VAL A 198 11.91 13.61 19.08
C VAL A 198 11.49 14.30 17.78
N ALA A 199 11.81 15.59 17.61
CA ALA A 199 11.48 16.34 16.39
C ALA A 199 12.15 15.74 15.13
N VAL A 200 13.46 15.45 15.20
CA VAL A 200 14.22 14.86 14.09
C VAL A 200 13.69 13.47 13.73
N ILE A 201 13.50 12.59 14.73
CA ILE A 201 12.95 11.24 14.53
C ILE A 201 11.58 11.32 13.87
N THR A 202 10.69 12.18 14.37
CA THR A 202 9.34 12.36 13.82
C THR A 202 9.38 12.73 12.34
N VAL A 203 10.19 13.71 11.97
CA VAL A 203 10.30 14.15 10.56
C VAL A 203 10.89 13.06 9.67
N VAL A 204 11.95 12.37 10.14
CA VAL A 204 12.56 11.25 9.42
C VAL A 204 11.54 10.12 9.20
N SER A 205 10.77 9.76 10.23
CA SER A 205 9.71 8.75 10.14
C SER A 205 8.63 9.14 9.13
N ILE A 206 8.19 10.40 9.11
CA ILE A 206 7.20 10.89 8.14
C ILE A 206 7.73 10.75 6.71
N VAL A 207 8.97 11.18 6.44
CA VAL A 207 9.57 11.10 5.10
C VAL A 207 9.71 9.64 4.65
N LEU A 208 10.15 8.75 5.52
CA LEU A 208 10.30 7.33 5.19
C LEU A 208 8.94 6.64 4.99
N ALA A 209 7.92 6.98 5.78
CA ALA A 209 6.56 6.49 5.59
C ALA A 209 5.97 6.96 4.25
N ALA A 210 6.20 8.21 3.87
CA ALA A 210 5.82 8.73 2.56
C ALA A 210 6.55 7.97 1.44
N THR A 211 7.86 7.74 1.60
CA THR A 211 8.68 6.98 0.64
C THR A 211 8.14 5.57 0.41
N ALA A 212 7.83 4.84 1.49
CA ALA A 212 7.25 3.50 1.40
C ALA A 212 5.88 3.51 0.72
N THR A 213 5.07 4.52 1.01
CA THR A 213 3.76 4.73 0.36
C THR A 213 3.91 4.97 -1.14
N PHE A 214 4.86 5.82 -1.55
CA PHE A 214 5.18 6.07 -2.95
C PHE A 214 5.67 4.80 -3.67
N ALA A 215 6.59 4.05 -3.06
CA ALA A 215 7.09 2.80 -3.64
C ALA A 215 5.96 1.80 -3.92
N ARG A 216 5.01 1.64 -2.98
CA ARG A 216 3.85 0.79 -3.19
C ARG A 216 2.89 1.36 -4.23
N TYR A 217 2.70 2.68 -4.26
CA TYR A 217 1.88 3.33 -5.27
C TYR A 217 2.42 3.08 -6.69
N PHE A 218 3.73 3.20 -6.92
CA PHE A 218 4.36 2.88 -8.21
C PHE A 218 4.29 1.38 -8.53
N ALA A 219 4.53 0.50 -7.56
CA ALA A 219 4.41 -0.95 -7.76
C ALA A 219 2.98 -1.43 -8.09
N THR A 220 1.96 -0.61 -7.79
CA THR A 220 0.55 -0.92 -8.04
C THR A 220 -0.06 -0.13 -9.20
N ARG A 221 0.70 0.74 -9.88
CA ARG A 221 0.22 1.37 -11.11
C ARG A 221 0.00 0.30 -12.19
N PRO A 222 -1.14 0.31 -12.88
CA PRO A 222 -1.30 -0.51 -14.07
C PRO A 222 -0.19 -0.12 -15.04
N ARG A 223 0.57 -1.09 -15.54
CA ARG A 223 1.33 -0.88 -16.78
C ARG A 223 0.27 -0.62 -17.84
N THR A 224 0.14 0.62 -18.30
CA THR A 224 -0.44 0.88 -19.61
C THR A 224 0.29 -0.04 -20.58
N ALA A 225 -0.44 -0.99 -21.14
CA ALA A 225 0.05 -1.89 -22.16
C ALA A 225 0.43 -1.06 -23.39
N VAL A 226 1.65 -0.54 -23.41
CA VAL A 226 2.30 -0.04 -24.61
C VAL A 226 2.83 -1.28 -25.34
N THR A 227 1.91 -2.05 -25.90
CA THR A 227 2.14 -3.11 -26.90
C THR A 227 0.82 -3.47 -27.56
N ALA A 228 0.06 -2.45 -27.98
CA ALA A 228 -1.00 -2.58 -28.97
C ALA A 228 -0.62 -1.69 -30.16
N ALA A 229 0.41 -2.10 -30.90
CA ALA A 229 0.74 -1.72 -32.29
C ALA A 229 2.19 -2.12 -32.60
N SER A 230 2.39 -3.38 -32.96
CA SER A 230 3.47 -3.80 -33.85
C SER A 230 3.02 -5.07 -34.57
#